data_AF-A0ABD0RGC4-F1
#
_entry.id   AF-A0ABD0RGC4-F1
#
_cell.length_a   1.000
_cell.length_b   1.000
_cell.length_c   1.000
_cell.angle_alpha   90.00
_cell.angle_beta   90.00
_cell.angle_gamma   90.00
#
_symmetry.space_group_name_H-M   'P 1'
#
loop_
_entity.id
_entity.type
_entity.pdbx_description
1 polymer ?
#
loop_
_entity_poly.entity_id
_entity_poly.type
_entity_poly.pdbx_seq_one_letter_code
_entity_poly.pdbx_strand_id
1 'polypeptide(L)'
;MPAERKKSVNMEERETGSFSNKDRDADRQAAASRDKSKDETKMSGKKDGGKTADDKKRRAEEEKRKKEEKERKKKEEEKQRAEEEQKKKEEEEKRQQEEQEKKLLEEEAKRQKEEEAAQLKEKEEAEQLQQEAKELRAKNQHAQETRPEEAFFSRLDSSLKKNTAFVKKLRTLTEQQRGSLSQDFDSLNLSKYIGEAVSSMVEAKLKISDVGCAVHLCSLFHQRYAEFAPLLLAAWKRHFEARKEEKAPNVSKLRTDLRFIAELTIVGLFTDKEGLSLIYEQLKNIIGADRETHTHVSVIISFCKHCGDDIAGLVPRKVKNAAEKFGLSFPPSQIINAEKQQPFQNLLREYFTSLTKHLKKDHRELQNIERQN
;
A
#
# COMPACT_ATOMS: atom_id res chain seq x y z
N MET A 1 -22.06 -42.08 -15.47
CA MET A 1 -23.03 -41.25 -16.23
C MET A 1 -22.96 -39.82 -15.72
N PRO A 2 -23.35 -38.80 -16.52
CA PRO A 2 -23.10 -37.38 -16.21
C PRO A 2 -24.38 -36.56 -15.91
N ALA A 3 -24.20 -35.34 -15.39
CA ALA A 3 -25.09 -34.19 -15.58
C ALA A 3 -24.33 -32.88 -15.33
N GLU A 4 -24.87 -31.73 -15.76
CA GLU A 4 -24.41 -30.96 -16.91
C GLU A 4 -24.79 -29.46 -16.71
N ARG A 5 -24.24 -28.53 -17.53
CA ARG A 5 -24.67 -27.10 -17.74
C ARG A 5 -24.26 -26.09 -16.65
N LYS A 6 -23.99 -24.80 -16.96
CA LYS A 6 -23.78 -24.03 -18.22
C LYS A 6 -23.03 -22.72 -17.82
N LYS A 7 -21.99 -22.24 -18.54
CA LYS A 7 -22.00 -21.16 -19.59
C LYS A 7 -23.12 -20.10 -19.45
N SER A 8 -22.90 -18.80 -19.67
CA SER A 8 -21.72 -18.01 -20.16
C SER A 8 -21.82 -16.58 -19.56
N VAL A 9 -21.25 -15.43 -20.00
CA VAL A 9 -20.82 -14.82 -21.29
C VAL A 9 -19.68 -13.80 -21.01
N ASN A 10 -19.01 -13.29 -22.05
CA ASN A 10 -17.97 -12.24 -22.01
C ASN A 10 -18.33 -11.11 -23.01
N MET A 11 -17.95 -9.85 -22.76
CA MET A 11 -17.90 -8.81 -23.81
C MET A 11 -17.02 -7.60 -23.46
N GLU A 12 -15.89 -7.50 -24.17
CA GLU A 12 -15.27 -6.26 -24.65
C GLU A 12 -16.11 -5.74 -25.86
N GLU A 13 -15.93 -4.59 -26.53
CA GLU A 13 -14.95 -3.48 -26.52
C GLU A 13 -15.61 -2.28 -27.28
N ARG A 14 -15.10 -1.03 -27.15
CA ARG A 14 -15.13 0.06 -28.20
C ARG A 14 -16.51 0.54 -28.75
N GLU A 15 -16.67 1.59 -29.58
CA GLU A 15 -15.94 2.87 -29.81
C GLU A 15 -16.87 3.90 -30.50
N THR A 16 -16.59 5.21 -30.34
CA THR A 16 -16.98 6.34 -31.25
C THR A 16 -18.47 6.65 -31.54
N GLY A 17 -18.74 7.83 -32.10
CA GLY A 17 -19.97 8.14 -32.85
C GLY A 17 -20.63 9.49 -32.55
N SER A 18 -20.16 10.57 -33.17
CA SER A 18 -20.94 11.82 -33.31
C SER A 18 -21.90 11.70 -34.51
N PHE A 19 -23.11 12.29 -34.43
CA PHE A 19 -23.61 13.28 -35.43
C PHE A 19 -25.03 13.81 -35.05
N SER A 20 -25.58 14.71 -35.87
CA SER A 20 -26.61 15.70 -35.51
C SER A 20 -27.87 15.70 -36.40
N ASN A 21 -29.01 16.15 -35.85
CA ASN A 21 -30.24 16.60 -36.56
C ASN A 21 -30.97 15.52 -37.42
N LYS A 22 -32.30 15.50 -37.60
CA LYS A 22 -33.27 16.61 -37.81
C LYS A 22 -34.74 16.09 -37.75
N ASP A 23 -35.71 17.01 -37.71
CA ASP A 23 -37.14 16.94 -38.11
C ASP A 23 -37.94 15.59 -38.10
N ARG A 24 -39.08 15.52 -37.36
CA ARG A 24 -40.46 15.65 -37.92
C ARG A 24 -41.63 15.44 -36.91
N ASP A 25 -42.81 15.94 -37.32
CA ASP A 25 -44.12 15.85 -36.69
C ASP A 25 -44.76 14.44 -36.68
N ALA A 26 -45.74 14.20 -35.79
CA ALA A 26 -47.19 14.20 -36.14
C ALA A 26 -48.11 13.58 -35.05
N ASP A 27 -49.26 14.24 -34.76
CA ASP A 27 -50.56 13.66 -34.29
C ASP A 27 -50.57 12.80 -32.98
N ARG A 28 -51.66 12.47 -32.25
CA ARG A 28 -53.14 12.71 -32.14
C ARG A 28 -53.57 12.18 -30.73
N GLN A 29 -54.74 12.33 -30.10
CA GLN A 29 -56.07 13.01 -30.22
C GLN A 29 -56.68 13.00 -28.77
N ALA A 30 -57.83 13.54 -28.35
CA ALA A 30 -58.98 14.28 -28.91
C ALA A 30 -59.38 15.39 -27.88
N ALA A 31 -60.61 15.88 -27.61
CA ALA A 31 -61.99 15.68 -28.10
C ALA A 31 -62.79 17.01 -27.85
N ALA A 32 -63.80 17.38 -28.66
CA ALA A 32 -65.25 17.19 -28.47
C ALA A 32 -65.83 17.68 -27.11
N SER A 33 -66.91 18.47 -27.02
CA SER A 33 -67.93 18.97 -28.00
C SER A 33 -68.38 20.42 -27.66
N ARG A 34 -68.68 21.33 -28.60
CA ARG A 34 -69.95 21.51 -29.39
C ARG A 34 -71.21 21.64 -28.52
N ASP A 35 -72.19 22.52 -28.82
CA ASP A 35 -72.53 23.34 -30.02
C ASP A 35 -73.24 24.66 -29.52
N LYS A 36 -73.89 25.62 -30.23
CA LYS A 36 -74.41 25.83 -31.62
C LYS A 36 -74.76 27.35 -31.84
N SER A 37 -75.03 27.75 -33.10
CA SER A 37 -75.95 28.84 -33.62
C SER A 37 -76.10 30.22 -32.92
N LYS A 38 -75.94 31.38 -33.59
CA LYS A 38 -76.73 32.03 -34.69
C LYS A 38 -78.11 32.59 -34.25
N ASP A 39 -78.62 33.72 -34.77
CA ASP A 39 -78.26 34.53 -35.96
C ASP A 39 -78.56 36.06 -35.82
N GLU A 40 -78.58 36.80 -36.95
CA GLU A 40 -78.82 38.26 -37.15
C GLU A 40 -80.25 38.81 -36.72
N THR A 41 -80.71 40.08 -36.85
CA THR A 41 -80.51 41.14 -37.90
C THR A 41 -80.94 42.58 -37.49
N LYS A 42 -80.00 43.57 -37.58
CA LYS A 42 -80.07 44.95 -38.16
C LYS A 42 -81.14 46.04 -37.77
N MET A 43 -80.70 47.31 -37.85
CA MET A 43 -81.45 48.61 -37.89
C MET A 43 -82.11 49.17 -36.60
N SER A 44 -82.34 50.49 -36.41
CA SER A 44 -81.63 51.72 -36.89
C SER A 44 -82.06 53.00 -36.12
N GLY A 45 -81.16 54.00 -35.99
CA GLY A 45 -81.47 55.46 -36.04
C GLY A 45 -82.13 56.23 -34.87
N LYS A 46 -81.33 57.08 -34.17
CA LYS A 46 -81.70 58.33 -33.44
C LYS A 46 -82.68 58.21 -32.23
N LYS A 47 -82.75 59.14 -31.26
CA LYS A 47 -82.13 60.48 -31.08
C LYS A 47 -81.93 60.82 -29.58
N ASP A 48 -80.98 61.70 -29.27
CA ASP A 48 -80.83 62.55 -28.06
C ASP A 48 -80.86 61.94 -26.65
N GLY A 49 -80.18 62.61 -25.71
CA GLY A 49 -80.06 62.18 -24.30
C GLY A 49 -78.68 62.47 -23.72
N GLY A 50 -78.29 63.75 -23.67
CA GLY A 50 -76.96 64.15 -23.24
C GLY A 50 -76.66 63.81 -21.78
N LYS A 51 -75.70 62.90 -21.56
CA LYS A 51 -74.95 62.82 -20.30
C LYS A 51 -73.55 63.41 -20.49
N THR A 52 -73.10 64.17 -19.50
CA THR A 52 -71.89 64.98 -19.57
C THR A 52 -70.63 64.14 -19.72
N ALA A 53 -69.59 64.73 -20.32
CA ALA A 53 -68.29 64.08 -20.48
C ALA A 53 -67.66 63.63 -19.14
N ASP A 54 -68.02 64.30 -18.04
CA ASP A 54 -67.57 63.99 -16.68
C ASP A 54 -68.01 62.58 -16.22
N ASP A 55 -69.26 62.19 -16.45
CA ASP A 55 -69.82 60.92 -15.96
C ASP A 55 -69.19 59.70 -16.67
N LYS A 56 -68.87 59.85 -17.96
CA LYS A 56 -68.16 58.84 -18.76
C LYS A 56 -66.66 58.80 -18.43
N LYS A 57 -66.06 59.96 -18.11
CA LYS A 57 -64.67 60.08 -17.65
C LYS A 57 -64.47 59.44 -16.27
N ARG A 58 -65.37 59.69 -15.31
CA ARG A 58 -65.35 59.09 -13.96
C ARG A 58 -65.36 57.56 -14.00
N ARG A 59 -66.25 56.95 -14.80
CA ARG A 59 -66.27 55.48 -14.97
C ARG A 59 -64.97 54.94 -15.57
N ALA A 60 -64.39 55.63 -16.55
CA ALA A 60 -63.10 55.25 -17.14
C ALA A 60 -61.94 55.40 -16.14
N GLU A 61 -61.93 56.43 -15.29
CA GLU A 61 -60.96 56.57 -14.20
C GLU A 61 -61.14 55.49 -13.11
N GLU A 62 -62.38 55.09 -12.80
CA GLU A 62 -62.66 54.03 -11.83
C GLU A 62 -62.24 52.65 -12.35
N GLU A 63 -62.52 52.32 -13.62
CA GLU A 63 -61.98 51.11 -14.26
C GLU A 63 -60.45 51.15 -14.33
N LYS A 64 -59.85 52.30 -14.68
CA LYS A 64 -58.39 52.45 -14.72
C LYS A 64 -57.77 52.21 -13.34
N ARG A 65 -58.33 52.79 -12.27
CA ARG A 65 -57.90 52.54 -10.89
C ARG A 65 -58.05 51.08 -10.48
N LYS A 66 -59.17 50.44 -10.79
CA LYS A 66 -59.39 48.99 -10.51
C LYS A 66 -58.41 48.10 -11.29
N LYS A 67 -58.04 48.50 -12.51
CA LYS A 67 -57.04 47.80 -13.33
C LYS A 67 -55.63 47.98 -12.76
N GLU A 68 -55.26 49.21 -12.39
CA GLU A 68 -53.98 49.54 -11.73
C GLU A 68 -53.83 48.85 -10.35
N GLU A 69 -54.89 48.78 -9.56
CA GLU A 69 -54.89 48.04 -8.28
C GLU A 69 -54.72 46.54 -8.49
N LYS A 70 -55.45 45.96 -9.46
CA LYS A 70 -55.35 44.53 -9.80
C LYS A 70 -53.98 44.18 -10.39
N GLU A 71 -53.35 45.08 -11.14
CA GLU A 71 -51.99 44.93 -11.65
C GLU A 71 -50.94 45.06 -10.52
N ARG A 72 -51.14 45.97 -9.55
CA ARG A 72 -50.31 46.04 -8.33
C ARG A 72 -50.38 44.74 -7.53
N LYS A 73 -51.58 44.25 -7.19
CA LYS A 73 -51.76 42.98 -6.47
C LYS A 73 -51.09 41.81 -7.20
N LYS A 74 -51.21 41.73 -8.53
CA LYS A 74 -50.54 40.67 -9.30
C LYS A 74 -49.01 40.76 -9.19
N LYS A 75 -48.42 41.95 -9.30
CA LYS A 75 -46.97 42.16 -9.14
C LYS A 75 -46.49 41.88 -7.70
N GLU A 76 -47.36 42.09 -6.72
CA GLU A 76 -47.08 41.80 -5.31
C GLU A 76 -47.10 40.29 -5.01
N GLU A 77 -48.09 39.55 -5.52
CA GLU A 77 -48.08 38.07 -5.51
C GLU A 77 -46.87 37.49 -6.26
N GLU A 78 -46.53 38.05 -7.43
CA GLU A 78 -45.42 37.59 -8.27
C GLU A 78 -44.06 37.80 -7.57
N LYS A 79 -43.89 38.94 -6.87
CA LYS A 79 -42.71 39.21 -6.04
C LYS A 79 -42.65 38.29 -4.81
N GLN A 80 -43.77 38.03 -4.13
CA GLN A 80 -43.82 37.11 -2.99
C GLN A 80 -43.45 35.68 -3.39
N ARG A 81 -43.96 35.18 -4.53
CA ARG A 81 -43.60 33.87 -5.07
C ARG A 81 -42.11 33.78 -5.44
N ALA A 82 -41.54 34.83 -6.03
CA ALA A 82 -40.12 34.88 -6.34
C ALA A 82 -39.24 34.84 -5.07
N GLU A 83 -39.60 35.58 -4.02
CA GLU A 83 -38.90 35.54 -2.73
C GLU A 83 -39.04 34.18 -2.02
N GLU A 84 -40.20 33.51 -2.14
CA GLU A 84 -40.42 32.17 -1.57
C GLU A 84 -39.66 31.08 -2.35
N GLU A 85 -39.60 31.17 -3.68
CA GLU A 85 -38.82 30.26 -4.52
C GLU A 85 -37.31 30.45 -4.32
N GLN A 86 -36.83 31.69 -4.21
CA GLN A 86 -35.43 31.98 -3.91
C GLN A 86 -35.02 31.43 -2.54
N LYS A 87 -35.83 31.66 -1.48
CA LYS A 87 -35.57 31.07 -0.16
C LYS A 87 -35.52 29.55 -0.17
N LYS A 88 -36.37 28.88 -0.96
CA LYS A 88 -36.33 27.41 -1.09
C LYS A 88 -35.05 26.93 -1.76
N LYS A 89 -34.54 27.65 -2.77
CA LYS A 89 -33.26 27.34 -3.41
C LYS A 89 -32.08 27.56 -2.46
N GLU A 90 -32.07 28.69 -1.74
CA GLU A 90 -31.04 28.98 -0.72
C GLU A 90 -31.04 27.92 0.42
N GLU A 91 -32.23 27.46 0.85
CA GLU A 91 -32.34 26.38 1.84
C GLU A 91 -31.91 25.01 1.28
N GLU A 92 -32.24 24.71 0.02
CA GLU A 92 -31.84 23.47 -0.64
C GLU A 92 -30.32 23.41 -0.89
N GLU A 93 -29.71 24.48 -1.40
CA GLU A 93 -28.25 24.58 -1.55
C GLU A 93 -27.53 24.44 -0.20
N LYS A 94 -28.05 25.06 0.87
CA LYS A 94 -27.48 24.93 2.22
C LYS A 94 -27.58 23.50 2.74
N ARG A 95 -28.70 22.81 2.54
CA ARG A 95 -28.86 21.38 2.88
C ARG A 95 -27.90 20.50 2.08
N GLN A 96 -27.71 20.77 0.79
CA GLN A 96 -26.76 20.05 -0.05
C GLN A 96 -25.31 20.26 0.40
N GLN A 97 -24.93 21.49 0.82
CA GLN A 97 -23.61 21.78 1.39
C GLN A 97 -23.40 21.05 2.73
N GLU A 98 -24.38 21.10 3.65
CA GLU A 98 -24.33 20.38 4.93
C GLU A 98 -24.23 18.85 4.75
N GLU A 99 -24.92 18.28 3.74
CA GLU A 99 -24.82 16.86 3.42
C GLU A 99 -23.45 16.49 2.79
N GLN A 100 -22.88 17.37 1.96
CA GLN A 100 -21.53 17.18 1.41
C GLN A 100 -20.45 17.27 2.49
N GLU A 101 -20.49 18.29 3.36
CA GLU A 101 -19.56 18.45 4.48
C GLU A 101 -19.63 17.24 5.43
N LYS A 102 -20.85 16.80 5.78
CA LYS A 102 -21.04 15.60 6.59
C LYS A 102 -20.45 14.33 5.95
N LYS A 103 -20.61 14.14 4.63
CA LYS A 103 -20.02 13.01 3.90
C LYS A 103 -18.49 13.06 3.87
N LEU A 104 -17.90 14.24 3.71
CA LEU A 104 -16.44 14.43 3.76
C LEU A 104 -15.89 14.10 5.15
N LEU A 105 -16.55 14.56 6.22
CA LEU A 105 -16.19 14.24 7.60
C LEU A 105 -16.34 12.74 7.91
N GLU A 106 -17.37 12.07 7.37
CA GLU A 106 -17.57 10.63 7.53
C GLU A 106 -16.52 9.81 6.75
N GLU A 107 -16.15 10.22 5.53
CA GLU A 107 -15.05 9.59 4.78
C GLU A 107 -13.70 9.79 5.49
N GLU A 108 -13.42 10.99 6.00
CA GLU A 108 -12.17 11.24 6.74
C GLU A 108 -12.11 10.42 8.03
N ALA A 109 -13.18 10.42 8.84
CA ALA A 109 -13.24 9.62 10.06
C ALA A 109 -13.13 8.10 9.79
N LYS A 110 -13.63 7.64 8.63
CA LYS A 110 -13.42 6.25 8.18
C LYS A 110 -11.96 6.00 7.80
N ARG A 111 -11.35 6.86 6.98
CA ARG A 111 -9.93 6.77 6.58
C ARG A 111 -9.00 6.77 7.79
N GLN A 112 -9.24 7.63 8.78
CA GLN A 112 -8.43 7.70 10.00
C GLN A 112 -8.48 6.38 10.78
N LYS A 113 -9.64 5.72 10.89
CA LYS A 113 -9.79 4.39 11.52
C LYS A 113 -9.15 3.26 10.73
N GLU A 114 -9.24 3.29 9.40
CA GLU A 114 -8.57 2.31 8.53
C GLU A 114 -7.03 2.45 8.61
N GLU A 115 -6.52 3.68 8.71
CA GLU A 115 -5.10 3.97 8.94
C GLU A 115 -4.63 3.52 10.33
N GLU A 116 -5.40 3.82 11.39
CA GLU A 116 -5.14 3.40 12.76
C GLU A 116 -5.07 1.87 12.89
N ALA A 117 -6.08 1.16 12.37
CA ALA A 117 -6.12 -0.29 12.37
C ALA A 117 -4.95 -0.92 11.58
N ALA A 118 -4.54 -0.30 10.47
CA ALA A 118 -3.37 -0.75 9.72
C ALA A 118 -2.05 -0.53 10.49
N GLN A 119 -1.90 0.57 11.22
CA GLN A 119 -0.72 0.83 12.05
C GLN A 119 -0.69 -0.03 13.32
N LEU A 120 -1.84 -0.31 13.95
CA LEU A 120 -1.93 -1.26 15.06
C LEU A 120 -1.51 -2.67 14.59
N LYS A 121 -1.98 -3.11 13.42
CA LYS A 121 -1.56 -4.41 12.85
C LYS A 121 -0.07 -4.45 12.49
N GLU A 122 0.49 -3.38 11.91
CA GLU A 122 1.94 -3.27 11.63
C GLU A 122 2.77 -3.32 12.93
N LYS A 123 2.24 -2.79 14.04
CA LYS A 123 2.82 -2.88 15.39
C LYS A 123 2.78 -4.30 15.94
N GLU A 124 1.64 -5.00 15.84
CA GLU A 124 1.46 -6.38 16.32
C GLU A 124 2.35 -7.37 15.55
N GLU A 125 2.42 -7.26 14.22
CA GLU A 125 3.32 -8.07 13.39
C GLU A 125 4.81 -7.82 13.76
N ALA A 126 5.20 -6.58 14.07
CA ALA A 126 6.54 -6.26 14.52
C ALA A 126 6.86 -6.78 15.93
N GLU A 127 5.90 -6.71 16.87
CA GLU A 127 6.04 -7.28 18.22
C GLU A 127 6.19 -8.81 18.19
N GLN A 128 5.40 -9.50 17.37
CA GLN A 128 5.53 -10.94 17.16
C GLN A 128 6.91 -11.30 16.59
N LEU A 129 7.33 -10.63 15.50
CA LEU A 129 8.63 -10.91 14.87
C LEU A 129 9.81 -10.64 15.83
N GLN A 130 9.74 -9.58 16.65
CA GLN A 130 10.78 -9.30 17.64
C GLN A 130 10.81 -10.36 18.75
N GLN A 131 9.65 -10.86 19.20
CA GLN A 131 9.57 -11.94 20.19
C GLN A 131 10.12 -13.26 19.65
N GLU A 132 9.74 -13.65 18.42
CA GLU A 132 10.29 -14.84 17.75
C GLU A 132 11.82 -14.74 17.60
N ALA A 133 12.33 -13.57 17.20
CA ALA A 133 13.77 -13.33 17.09
C ALA A 133 14.51 -13.42 18.44
N LYS A 134 13.94 -12.87 19.53
CA LYS A 134 14.49 -12.98 20.89
C LYS A 134 14.54 -14.43 21.37
N GLU A 135 13.47 -15.19 21.16
CA GLU A 135 13.43 -16.60 21.52
C GLU A 135 14.42 -17.45 20.73
N LEU A 136 14.53 -17.21 19.43
CA LEU A 136 15.46 -17.94 18.58
C LEU A 136 16.91 -17.57 18.89
N ARG A 137 17.19 -16.32 19.24
CA ARG A 137 18.47 -15.86 19.80
C ARG A 137 18.83 -16.58 21.10
N ALA A 138 17.89 -16.68 22.04
CA ALA A 138 18.11 -17.41 23.28
C ALA A 138 18.42 -18.90 23.02
N LYS A 139 17.63 -19.58 22.17
CA LYS A 139 17.83 -20.99 21.79
C LYS A 139 19.17 -21.21 21.06
N ASN A 140 19.57 -20.30 20.19
CA ASN A 140 20.85 -20.38 19.46
C ASN A 140 22.07 -20.07 20.33
N GLN A 141 21.95 -19.19 21.34
CA GLN A 141 23.05 -18.88 22.25
C GLN A 141 23.31 -20.01 23.26
N HIS A 142 22.26 -20.65 23.78
CA HIS A 142 22.38 -21.82 24.68
C HIS A 142 22.59 -23.15 23.95
N ALA A 143 22.66 -23.14 22.61
CA ALA A 143 22.82 -24.34 21.78
C ALA A 143 24.01 -25.24 22.17
N GLN A 144 25.08 -24.69 22.73
CA GLN A 144 26.22 -25.50 23.19
C GLN A 144 25.87 -26.42 24.37
N GLU A 145 24.95 -26.01 25.25
CA GLU A 145 24.54 -26.75 26.44
C GLU A 145 23.39 -27.74 26.13
N THR A 146 22.62 -27.48 25.07
CA THR A 146 21.43 -28.27 24.70
C THR A 146 21.63 -29.19 23.50
N ARG A 147 22.85 -29.30 22.95
CA ARG A 147 23.15 -30.20 21.83
C ARG A 147 23.03 -31.67 22.26
N PRO A 148 22.42 -32.54 21.43
CA PRO A 148 22.21 -33.93 21.79
C PRO A 148 23.50 -34.77 21.69
N GLU A 149 23.61 -35.80 22.53
CA GLU A 149 24.72 -36.76 22.53
C GLU A 149 24.67 -37.76 21.38
N GLU A 150 25.76 -38.52 21.14
CA GLU A 150 25.88 -39.52 20.08
C GLU A 150 24.72 -40.55 20.06
N ALA A 151 24.22 -40.93 21.25
CA ALA A 151 23.11 -41.86 21.41
C ALA A 151 21.80 -41.38 20.73
N PHE A 152 21.57 -40.07 20.58
CA PHE A 152 20.45 -39.52 19.82
C PHE A 152 20.62 -39.77 18.31
N PHE A 153 21.80 -39.46 17.76
CA PHE A 153 22.10 -39.61 16.34
C PHE A 153 22.04 -41.07 15.86
N SER A 154 22.29 -42.03 16.75
CA SER A 154 22.15 -43.47 16.46
C SER A 154 20.74 -43.89 16.03
N ARG A 155 19.71 -43.10 16.40
CA ARG A 155 18.29 -43.37 16.12
C ARG A 155 17.78 -42.68 14.85
N LEU A 156 18.60 -41.83 14.22
CA LEU A 156 18.21 -41.00 13.08
C LEU A 156 18.65 -41.60 11.73
N ASP A 157 17.87 -41.34 10.69
CA ASP A 157 18.11 -41.91 9.37
C ASP A 157 19.39 -41.32 8.74
N SER A 158 20.39 -42.19 8.62
CA SER A 158 21.72 -41.87 8.08
C SER A 158 21.85 -42.24 6.59
N SER A 159 20.75 -42.57 5.91
CA SER A 159 20.78 -43.06 4.53
C SER A 159 21.17 -41.95 3.55
N LEU A 160 22.09 -42.27 2.64
CA LEU A 160 22.54 -41.37 1.58
C LEU A 160 21.38 -40.83 0.75
N LYS A 161 20.39 -41.69 0.42
CA LYS A 161 19.24 -41.31 -0.39
C LYS A 161 18.41 -40.19 0.26
N LYS A 162 18.06 -40.28 1.55
CA LYS A 162 17.26 -39.25 2.21
C LYS A 162 18.07 -37.99 2.50
N ASN A 163 19.29 -38.13 3.03
CA ASN A 163 20.13 -36.99 3.39
C ASN A 163 20.52 -36.15 2.16
N THR A 164 20.97 -36.77 1.06
CA THR A 164 21.24 -36.05 -0.20
C THR A 164 19.96 -35.44 -0.81
N ALA A 165 18.79 -36.08 -0.64
CA ALA A 165 17.53 -35.49 -1.09
C ALA A 165 17.14 -34.25 -0.26
N PHE A 166 17.31 -34.29 1.06
CA PHE A 166 17.07 -33.16 1.95
C PHE A 166 17.98 -31.98 1.62
N VAL A 167 19.30 -32.20 1.52
CA VAL A 167 20.28 -31.18 1.11
C VAL A 167 19.90 -30.52 -0.21
N LYS A 168 19.41 -31.31 -1.20
CA LYS A 168 18.92 -30.75 -2.48
C LYS A 168 17.69 -29.85 -2.33
N LYS A 169 16.77 -30.14 -1.39
CA LYS A 169 15.62 -29.24 -1.11
C LYS A 169 16.08 -27.88 -0.59
N LEU A 170 17.13 -27.83 0.24
CA LEU A 170 17.63 -26.59 0.85
C LEU A 170 17.99 -25.50 -0.19
N ARG A 171 18.51 -25.89 -1.36
CA ARG A 171 18.89 -24.95 -2.43
C ARG A 171 17.68 -24.26 -3.10
N THR A 172 16.47 -24.75 -2.89
CA THR A 172 15.20 -24.21 -3.42
C THR A 172 14.08 -24.21 -2.38
N LEU A 173 14.41 -23.97 -1.11
CA LEU A 173 13.42 -23.88 -0.04
C LEU A 173 12.47 -22.70 -0.24
N THR A 174 11.24 -22.82 0.25
CA THR A 174 10.28 -21.71 0.35
C THR A 174 9.62 -21.67 1.73
N GLU A 175 8.99 -20.55 2.07
CA GLU A 175 8.29 -20.40 3.36
C GLU A 175 7.19 -21.47 3.56
N GLN A 176 6.46 -21.87 2.50
CA GLN A 176 5.45 -22.93 2.60
C GLN A 176 6.03 -24.30 3.01
N GLN A 177 7.34 -24.51 2.85
CA GLN A 177 8.00 -25.79 3.14
C GLN A 177 8.51 -25.89 4.59
N ARG A 178 8.45 -24.82 5.40
CA ARG A 178 9.05 -24.77 6.75
C ARG A 178 8.69 -25.98 7.61
N GLY A 179 7.41 -26.33 7.70
CA GLY A 179 6.92 -27.47 8.47
C GLY A 179 7.48 -28.81 7.97
N SER A 180 7.37 -29.08 6.68
CA SER A 180 7.87 -30.33 6.07
C SER A 180 9.39 -30.48 6.12
N LEU A 181 10.14 -29.38 5.98
CA LEU A 181 11.60 -29.39 6.08
C LEU A 181 12.07 -29.55 7.53
N SER A 182 11.31 -29.06 8.51
CA SER A 182 11.58 -29.34 9.93
C SER A 182 11.34 -30.83 10.25
N GLN A 183 10.23 -31.40 9.77
CA GLN A 183 9.92 -32.83 9.94
C GLN A 183 10.94 -33.75 9.25
N ASP A 184 11.38 -33.42 8.02
CA ASP A 184 12.50 -34.11 7.37
C ASP A 184 13.75 -34.03 8.25
N PHE A 185 14.15 -32.82 8.66
CA PHE A 185 15.35 -32.56 9.46
C PHE A 185 15.36 -33.35 10.78
N ASP A 186 14.24 -33.40 11.49
CA ASP A 186 14.11 -34.14 12.75
C ASP A 186 14.26 -35.65 12.60
N SER A 187 14.05 -36.20 11.40
CA SER A 187 14.25 -37.63 11.11
C SER A 187 15.68 -38.00 10.66
N LEU A 188 16.57 -37.04 10.39
CA LEU A 188 17.81 -37.24 9.63
C LEU A 188 19.10 -37.01 10.44
N ASN A 189 20.06 -37.91 10.26
CA ASN A 189 21.44 -37.76 10.75
C ASN A 189 22.30 -37.05 9.70
N LEU A 190 22.33 -35.72 9.78
CA LEU A 190 23.01 -34.86 8.81
C LEU A 190 24.50 -34.61 9.15
N SER A 191 25.07 -35.25 10.18
CA SER A 191 26.45 -35.04 10.65
C SER A 191 27.53 -35.20 9.56
N LYS A 192 27.24 -35.99 8.51
CA LYS A 192 28.16 -36.21 7.37
C LYS A 192 27.89 -35.30 6.15
N TYR A 193 26.90 -34.41 6.24
CA TYR A 193 26.37 -33.60 5.13
C TYR A 193 26.32 -32.09 5.44
N ILE A 194 26.94 -31.66 6.55
CA ILE A 194 26.91 -30.28 7.05
C ILE A 194 27.50 -29.29 6.03
N GLY A 195 28.59 -29.68 5.34
CA GLY A 195 29.26 -28.85 4.33
C GLY A 195 28.40 -28.61 3.08
N GLU A 196 27.72 -29.65 2.58
CA GLU A 196 26.81 -29.55 1.44
C GLU A 196 25.50 -28.85 1.81
N ALA A 197 25.01 -29.00 3.04
CA ALA A 197 23.88 -28.25 3.57
C ALA A 197 24.19 -26.74 3.66
N VAL A 198 25.35 -26.38 4.22
CA VAL A 198 25.87 -25.00 4.25
C VAL A 198 26.01 -24.43 2.84
N SER A 199 26.61 -25.18 1.92
CA SER A 199 26.78 -24.74 0.52
C SER A 199 25.43 -24.51 -0.17
N SER A 200 24.46 -25.41 0.04
CA SER A 200 23.10 -25.30 -0.49
C SER A 200 22.35 -24.09 0.08
N MET A 201 22.57 -23.74 1.35
CA MET A 201 22.00 -22.55 2.01
C MET A 201 22.55 -21.24 1.44
N VAL A 202 23.88 -21.13 1.28
CA VAL A 202 24.51 -19.91 0.74
C VAL A 202 24.16 -19.71 -0.74
N GLU A 203 24.09 -20.79 -1.52
CA GLU A 203 23.72 -20.75 -2.94
C GLU A 203 22.22 -20.56 -3.20
N ALA A 204 21.36 -20.75 -2.19
CA ALA A 204 19.91 -20.75 -2.34
C ALA A 204 19.38 -19.45 -2.98
N LYS A 205 18.52 -19.58 -3.99
CA LYS A 205 17.86 -18.46 -4.68
C LYS A 205 16.55 -18.08 -3.98
N LEU A 206 16.67 -17.70 -2.71
CA LEU A 206 15.56 -17.29 -1.85
C LEU A 206 14.82 -16.06 -2.42
N LYS A 207 13.52 -15.94 -2.16
CA LYS A 207 12.84 -14.63 -2.18
C LYS A 207 12.99 -13.97 -0.80
N ILE A 208 12.69 -12.68 -0.73
CA ILE A 208 12.61 -11.93 0.54
C ILE A 208 11.56 -12.54 1.51
N SER A 209 10.55 -13.26 1.01
CA SER A 209 9.60 -14.02 1.83
C SER A 209 10.19 -15.30 2.45
N ASP A 210 11.20 -15.91 1.82
CA ASP A 210 11.68 -17.26 2.18
C ASP A 210 12.87 -17.23 3.15
N VAL A 211 13.38 -16.03 3.49
CA VAL A 211 14.52 -15.85 4.41
C VAL A 211 14.20 -16.39 5.81
N GLY A 212 12.98 -16.19 6.31
CA GLY A 212 12.57 -16.68 7.64
C GLY A 212 12.67 -18.21 7.76
N CYS A 213 12.17 -18.95 6.77
CA CYS A 213 12.33 -20.40 6.67
C CYS A 213 13.81 -20.82 6.58
N ALA A 214 14.66 -20.07 5.86
CA ALA A 214 16.10 -20.35 5.80
C ALA A 214 16.78 -20.15 7.16
N VAL A 215 16.49 -19.05 7.87
CA VAL A 215 17.01 -18.72 9.22
C VAL A 215 16.53 -19.73 10.27
N HIS A 216 15.27 -20.16 10.18
CA HIS A 216 14.70 -21.23 11.00
C HIS A 216 15.48 -22.54 10.83
N LEU A 217 15.67 -23.00 9.59
CA LEU A 217 16.44 -24.23 9.32
C LEU A 217 17.91 -24.09 9.74
N CYS A 218 18.56 -22.95 9.48
CA CYS A 218 19.91 -22.66 9.99
C CYS A 218 19.99 -22.75 11.52
N SER A 219 18.96 -22.29 12.23
CA SER A 219 18.89 -22.37 13.69
C SER A 219 18.74 -23.81 14.18
N LEU A 220 17.88 -24.62 13.55
CA LEU A 220 17.78 -26.06 13.83
C LEU A 220 19.12 -26.79 13.59
N PHE A 221 19.82 -26.46 12.49
CA PHE A 221 21.16 -26.98 12.21
C PHE A 221 22.18 -26.60 13.31
N HIS A 222 22.25 -25.32 13.70
CA HIS A 222 23.16 -24.84 14.75
C HIS A 222 22.87 -25.42 16.14
N GLN A 223 21.59 -25.59 16.48
CA GLN A 223 21.14 -26.22 17.74
C GLN A 223 21.47 -27.71 17.80
N ARG A 224 21.67 -28.39 16.67
CA ARG A 224 22.00 -29.83 16.61
C ARG A 224 23.47 -30.14 16.30
N TYR A 225 24.15 -29.31 15.51
CA TYR A 225 25.49 -29.60 14.98
C TYR A 225 26.44 -28.41 15.24
N ALA A 226 27.50 -28.64 16.04
CA ALA A 226 28.44 -27.59 16.44
C ALA A 226 29.16 -26.91 15.26
N GLU A 227 29.58 -27.69 14.27
CA GLU A 227 30.33 -27.22 13.10
C GLU A 227 29.53 -26.32 12.15
N PHE A 228 28.20 -26.26 12.28
CA PHE A 228 27.36 -25.60 11.28
C PHE A 228 27.61 -24.09 11.19
N ALA A 229 27.61 -23.37 12.31
CA ALA A 229 27.80 -21.90 12.30
C ALA A 229 29.21 -21.49 11.84
N PRO A 230 30.31 -22.11 12.30
CA PRO A 230 31.66 -21.85 11.76
C PRO A 230 31.76 -22.10 10.25
N LEU A 231 31.23 -23.22 9.75
CA LEU A 231 31.24 -23.54 8.32
C LEU A 231 30.38 -22.56 7.51
N LEU A 232 29.20 -22.18 8.02
CA LEU A 232 28.31 -21.22 7.38
C LEU A 232 28.95 -19.82 7.28
N LEU A 233 29.62 -19.36 8.35
CA LEU A 233 30.34 -18.08 8.35
C LEU A 233 31.50 -18.09 7.34
N ALA A 234 32.27 -19.18 7.27
CA ALA A 234 33.35 -19.34 6.31
C ALA A 234 32.82 -19.38 4.86
N ALA A 235 31.71 -20.07 4.62
CA ALA A 235 31.06 -20.13 3.31
C ALA A 235 30.53 -18.77 2.86
N TRP A 236 29.91 -17.98 3.74
CA TRP A 236 29.48 -16.61 3.43
C TRP A 236 30.66 -15.69 3.08
N LYS A 237 31.76 -15.72 3.87
CA LYS A 237 32.97 -14.94 3.57
C LYS A 237 33.51 -15.27 2.17
N ARG A 238 33.64 -16.57 1.84
CA ARG A 238 34.07 -17.03 0.51
C ARG A 238 33.12 -16.59 -0.62
N HIS A 239 31.81 -16.63 -0.39
CA HIS A 239 30.79 -16.20 -1.35
C HIS A 239 30.84 -14.69 -1.63
N PHE A 240 31.06 -13.87 -0.60
CA PHE A 240 31.22 -12.43 -0.78
C PHE A 240 32.58 -12.03 -1.39
N GLU A 241 33.65 -12.79 -1.14
CA GLU A 241 34.94 -12.58 -1.81
C GLU A 241 34.84 -12.89 -3.31
N ALA A 242 34.28 -14.06 -3.67
CA ALA A 242 34.10 -14.46 -5.07
C ALA A 242 33.21 -13.48 -5.89
N ARG A 243 32.34 -12.72 -5.21
CA ARG A 243 31.55 -11.64 -5.84
C ARG A 243 32.36 -10.39 -6.19
N LYS A 244 33.52 -10.15 -5.57
CA LYS A 244 34.39 -9.02 -5.92
C LYS A 244 35.02 -9.18 -7.31
N GLU A 245 35.05 -10.42 -7.82
CA GLU A 245 35.49 -10.77 -9.18
C GLU A 245 34.31 -10.89 -10.19
N GLU A 246 33.05 -10.78 -9.74
CA GLU A 246 31.86 -10.94 -10.60
C GLU A 246 31.67 -9.73 -11.53
N LYS A 247 31.94 -9.91 -12.83
CA LYS A 247 31.86 -8.86 -13.87
C LYS A 247 30.51 -8.13 -13.99
N ALA A 248 29.44 -8.71 -13.44
CA ALA A 248 28.09 -8.14 -13.46
C ALA A 248 27.40 -8.44 -12.11
N PRO A 249 27.35 -7.48 -11.17
CA PRO A 249 26.97 -7.76 -9.79
C PRO A 249 25.51 -8.21 -9.69
N ASN A 250 25.27 -9.41 -9.12
CA ASN A 250 23.91 -9.88 -8.89
C ASN A 250 23.25 -9.17 -7.69
N VAL A 251 22.74 -7.96 -7.93
CA VAL A 251 22.08 -7.08 -6.94
C VAL A 251 20.87 -7.75 -6.27
N SER A 252 20.09 -8.54 -7.02
CA SER A 252 18.89 -9.20 -6.46
C SER A 252 19.22 -10.34 -5.50
N LYS A 253 20.29 -11.11 -5.75
CA LYS A 253 20.83 -12.08 -4.78
C LYS A 253 21.53 -11.35 -3.63
N LEU A 254 22.24 -10.24 -3.88
CA LEU A 254 22.88 -9.46 -2.81
C LEU A 254 21.85 -8.87 -1.82
N ARG A 255 20.69 -8.44 -2.31
CA ARG A 255 19.55 -7.95 -1.50
C ARG A 255 19.00 -9.01 -0.53
N THR A 256 18.97 -10.27 -0.95
CA THR A 256 18.54 -11.40 -0.09
C THR A 256 19.67 -11.87 0.82
N ASP A 257 20.90 -11.98 0.30
CA ASP A 257 22.10 -12.35 1.06
C ASP A 257 22.33 -11.41 2.25
N LEU A 258 22.27 -10.09 2.05
CA LEU A 258 22.51 -9.10 3.10
C LEU A 258 21.45 -9.14 4.21
N ARG A 259 20.17 -9.35 3.85
CA ARG A 259 19.10 -9.58 4.84
C ARG A 259 19.32 -10.89 5.60
N PHE A 260 19.71 -11.96 4.91
CA PHE A 260 19.90 -13.28 5.52
C PHE A 260 21.07 -13.28 6.53
N ILE A 261 22.23 -12.70 6.21
CA ILE A 261 23.32 -12.61 7.20
C ILE A 261 23.00 -11.67 8.37
N ALA A 262 22.15 -10.66 8.15
CA ALA A 262 21.65 -9.81 9.23
C ALA A 262 20.73 -10.60 10.18
N GLU A 263 19.73 -11.33 9.67
CA GLU A 263 18.88 -12.18 10.51
C GLU A 263 19.69 -13.27 11.24
N LEU A 264 20.66 -13.93 10.60
CA LEU A 264 21.55 -14.90 11.26
C LEU A 264 22.37 -14.29 12.43
N THR A 265 22.62 -12.97 12.39
CA THR A 265 23.28 -12.22 13.47
C THR A 265 22.29 -11.82 14.57
N ILE A 266 21.08 -11.37 14.18
CA ILE A 266 19.98 -11.03 15.08
C ILE A 266 19.58 -12.25 15.92
N VAL A 267 19.37 -13.40 15.29
CA VAL A 267 19.04 -14.67 15.97
C VAL A 267 20.25 -15.36 16.61
N GLY A 268 21.40 -14.68 16.74
CA GLY A 268 22.54 -15.14 17.54
C GLY A 268 23.20 -16.44 17.06
N LEU A 269 23.05 -16.79 15.78
CA LEU A 269 23.76 -17.94 15.18
C LEU A 269 25.21 -17.58 14.86
N PHE A 270 25.45 -16.36 14.40
CA PHE A 270 26.77 -15.73 14.46
C PHE A 270 26.88 -14.88 15.74
N THR A 271 28.09 -14.77 16.31
CA THR A 271 28.32 -13.79 17.37
C THR A 271 28.20 -12.37 16.81
N ASP A 272 27.83 -11.40 17.64
CA ASP A 272 27.78 -9.98 17.26
C ASP A 272 29.09 -9.53 16.55
N LYS A 273 30.25 -9.98 17.03
CA LYS A 273 31.55 -9.61 16.44
C LYS A 273 31.69 -10.11 15.00
N GLU A 274 31.28 -11.33 14.72
CA GLU A 274 31.42 -11.96 13.40
C GLU A 274 30.37 -11.44 12.42
N GLY A 275 29.11 -11.46 12.85
CA GLY A 275 27.96 -11.07 12.03
C GLY A 275 27.99 -9.58 11.67
N LEU A 276 28.16 -8.70 12.67
CA LEU A 276 28.23 -7.26 12.43
C LEU A 276 29.46 -6.90 11.58
N SER A 277 30.62 -7.52 11.80
CA SER A 277 31.80 -7.28 10.95
C SER A 277 31.54 -7.64 9.48
N LEU A 278 30.82 -8.73 9.21
CA LEU A 278 30.48 -9.17 7.86
C LEU A 278 29.46 -8.24 7.18
N ILE A 279 28.40 -7.86 7.91
CA ILE A 279 27.37 -6.91 7.42
C ILE A 279 28.01 -5.54 7.14
N TYR A 280 28.93 -5.09 8.01
CA TYR A 280 29.60 -3.79 7.89
C TYR A 280 30.53 -3.73 6.68
N GLU A 281 31.29 -4.80 6.40
CA GLU A 281 32.10 -4.88 5.18
C GLU A 281 31.21 -4.75 3.93
N GLN A 282 30.09 -5.48 3.88
CA GLN A 282 29.22 -5.48 2.70
C GLN A 282 28.47 -4.16 2.50
N LEU A 283 28.04 -3.48 3.56
CA LEU A 283 27.48 -2.12 3.46
C LEU A 283 28.55 -1.10 3.03
N LYS A 284 29.77 -1.19 3.57
CA LYS A 284 30.90 -0.33 3.17
C LYS A 284 31.28 -0.55 1.70
N ASN A 285 31.25 -1.79 1.22
CA ASN A 285 31.51 -2.13 -0.18
C ASN A 285 30.42 -1.53 -1.10
N ILE A 286 29.14 -1.59 -0.70
CA ILE A 286 28.04 -0.93 -1.42
C ILE A 286 28.25 0.59 -1.49
N ILE A 287 28.57 1.25 -0.38
CA ILE A 287 28.82 2.70 -0.29
C ILE A 287 30.08 3.12 -1.08
N GLY A 288 31.07 2.23 -1.17
CA GLY A 288 32.25 2.41 -2.02
C GLY A 288 31.91 2.46 -3.51
N ALA A 289 30.95 1.64 -3.96
CA ALA A 289 30.55 1.52 -5.36
C ALA A 289 29.49 2.56 -5.77
N ASP A 290 28.42 2.72 -4.98
CA ASP A 290 27.29 3.62 -5.27
C ASP A 290 27.63 5.07 -4.86
N ARG A 291 28.44 5.74 -5.69
CA ARG A 291 28.83 7.16 -5.49
C ARG A 291 28.14 8.11 -6.45
N GLU A 292 28.33 7.88 -7.74
CA GLU A 292 27.65 8.64 -8.80
C GLU A 292 26.31 7.96 -9.11
N THR A 293 26.35 6.75 -9.67
CA THR A 293 25.14 5.92 -9.86
C THR A 293 24.81 5.16 -8.58
N HIS A 294 23.51 4.95 -8.31
CA HIS A 294 23.01 4.37 -7.05
C HIS A 294 22.28 3.03 -7.30
N THR A 295 23.00 2.08 -7.88
CA THR A 295 22.46 0.79 -8.38
C THR A 295 22.00 -0.16 -7.26
N HIS A 296 22.58 -0.05 -6.08
CA HIS A 296 22.29 -0.89 -4.92
C HIS A 296 21.21 -0.30 -4.00
N VAL A 297 20.53 0.78 -4.39
CA VAL A 297 19.50 1.43 -3.55
C VAL A 297 18.41 0.46 -3.09
N SER A 298 18.04 -0.54 -3.91
CA SER A 298 17.10 -1.60 -3.52
C SER A 298 17.65 -2.56 -2.45
N VAL A 299 18.97 -2.73 -2.37
CA VAL A 299 19.65 -3.51 -1.31
C VAL A 299 19.57 -2.74 0.00
N ILE A 300 19.95 -1.46 -0.01
CA ILE A 300 19.94 -0.59 1.17
C ILE A 300 18.52 -0.42 1.72
N ILE A 301 17.52 -0.13 0.89
CA ILE A 301 16.11 -0.03 1.32
C ILE A 301 15.62 -1.35 1.94
N SER A 302 15.96 -2.49 1.35
CA SER A 302 15.57 -3.81 1.87
C SER A 302 16.22 -4.13 3.22
N PHE A 303 17.51 -3.80 3.38
CA PHE A 303 18.22 -3.96 4.65
C PHE A 303 17.61 -3.06 5.74
N CYS A 304 17.43 -1.77 5.44
CA CYS A 304 16.82 -0.81 6.38
C CYS A 304 15.38 -1.18 6.77
N LYS A 305 14.60 -1.79 5.87
CA LYS A 305 13.22 -2.23 6.17
C LYS A 305 13.17 -3.47 7.08
N HIS A 306 14.09 -4.42 6.91
CA HIS A 306 13.97 -5.74 7.52
C HIS A 306 14.92 -6.01 8.69
N CYS A 307 15.98 -5.21 8.85
CA CYS A 307 17.00 -5.40 9.89
C CYS A 307 17.57 -4.06 10.41
N GLY A 308 17.04 -2.92 9.98
CA GLY A 308 17.61 -1.60 10.26
C GLY A 308 17.35 -1.11 11.69
N ASP A 309 16.23 -1.50 12.26
CA ASP A 309 15.87 -1.38 13.67
C ASP A 309 16.89 -2.09 14.58
N ASP A 310 17.17 -3.37 14.33
CA ASP A 310 18.10 -4.16 15.14
C ASP A 310 19.58 -3.83 14.86
N ILE A 311 20.01 -3.78 13.60
CA ILE A 311 21.43 -3.62 13.26
C ILE A 311 21.89 -2.16 13.28
N ALA A 312 21.00 -1.19 13.06
CA ALA A 312 21.36 0.23 12.91
C ALA A 312 20.54 1.22 13.77
N GLY A 313 19.69 0.72 14.68
CA GLY A 313 18.88 1.55 15.58
C GLY A 313 17.88 2.46 14.85
N LEU A 314 17.41 2.05 13.66
CA LEU A 314 16.48 2.87 12.88
C LEU A 314 15.07 2.84 13.48
N VAL A 315 14.55 4.02 13.79
CA VAL A 315 13.12 4.24 14.06
C VAL A 315 12.53 5.05 12.90
N PRO A 316 11.84 4.41 11.93
CA PRO A 316 11.34 5.07 10.72
C PRO A 316 10.38 6.23 11.02
N ARG A 317 10.34 7.25 10.14
CA ARG A 317 9.42 8.39 10.32
C ARG A 317 7.94 7.95 10.38
N LYS A 318 7.54 6.92 9.63
CA LYS A 318 6.17 6.36 9.72
C LYS A 318 5.82 5.93 11.16
N VAL A 319 6.70 5.13 11.77
CA VAL A 319 6.56 4.63 13.15
C VAL A 319 6.45 5.78 14.15
N LYS A 320 7.29 6.82 14.01
CA LYS A 320 7.21 8.03 14.85
C LYS A 320 5.89 8.78 14.67
N ASN A 321 5.52 9.08 13.43
CA ASN A 321 4.26 9.74 13.10
C ASN A 321 3.05 8.94 13.63
N ALA A 322 3.07 7.60 13.56
CA ALA A 322 2.00 6.75 14.06
C ALA A 322 1.93 6.72 15.60
N ALA A 323 3.08 6.69 16.27
CA ALA A 323 3.15 6.82 17.72
C ALA A 323 2.62 8.18 18.21
N GLU A 324 2.96 9.27 17.51
CA GLU A 324 2.49 10.63 17.80
C GLU A 324 0.99 10.83 17.49
N LYS A 325 0.49 10.26 16.38
CA LYS A 325 -0.90 10.43 15.90
C LYS A 325 -1.92 9.53 16.59
N PHE A 326 -1.54 8.29 16.90
CA PHE A 326 -2.45 7.24 17.41
C PHE A 326 -2.07 6.77 18.83
N GLY A 327 -1.08 7.39 19.48
CA GLY A 327 -0.64 7.00 20.84
C GLY A 327 0.06 5.64 20.92
N LEU A 328 0.41 5.03 19.78
CA LEU A 328 0.98 3.68 19.71
C LEU A 328 2.41 3.63 20.25
N SER A 329 2.68 2.73 21.21
CA SER A 329 4.04 2.41 21.64
C SER A 329 4.58 1.20 20.87
N PHE A 330 5.67 1.41 20.12
CA PHE A 330 6.41 0.37 19.41
C PHE A 330 7.63 -0.04 20.24
N PRO A 331 7.99 -1.34 20.34
CA PRO A 331 9.11 -1.79 21.14
C PRO A 331 10.44 -1.29 20.55
N PRO A 332 11.40 -0.81 21.38
CA PRO A 332 12.75 -0.57 20.91
C PRO A 332 13.46 -1.90 20.58
N SER A 333 14.47 -1.86 19.69
CA SER A 333 15.41 -2.97 19.59
C SER A 333 16.13 -3.18 20.93
N GLN A 334 16.30 -4.44 21.30
CA GLN A 334 17.03 -4.88 22.49
C GLN A 334 18.09 -5.95 22.16
N ILE A 335 18.34 -6.21 20.87
CA ILE A 335 19.16 -7.34 20.41
C ILE A 335 20.62 -6.94 20.22
N ILE A 336 20.88 -5.75 19.66
CA ILE A 336 22.20 -5.13 19.50
C ILE A 336 22.19 -3.79 20.25
N ASN A 337 23.27 -3.43 20.94
CA ASN A 337 23.34 -2.16 21.67
C ASN A 337 23.67 -0.96 20.77
N ALA A 338 23.32 0.25 21.23
CA ALA A 338 23.48 1.49 20.44
C ALA A 338 24.91 1.73 19.96
N GLU A 339 25.92 1.36 20.77
CA GLU A 339 27.35 1.45 20.42
C GLU A 339 27.69 0.65 19.16
N LYS A 340 27.19 -0.58 19.07
CA LYS A 340 27.37 -1.47 17.91
C LYS A 340 26.49 -1.06 16.73
N GLN A 341 25.35 -0.40 16.96
CA GLN A 341 24.47 0.12 15.91
C GLN A 341 25.00 1.39 15.23
N GLN A 342 25.70 2.26 15.97
CA GLN A 342 26.10 3.58 15.47
C GLN A 342 26.97 3.55 14.18
N PRO A 343 27.93 2.63 13.99
CA PRO A 343 28.69 2.53 12.73
C PRO A 343 27.80 2.26 11.51
N PHE A 344 26.78 1.42 11.64
CA PHE A 344 25.81 1.15 10.58
C PHE A 344 24.96 2.38 10.28
N GLN A 345 24.49 3.06 11.33
CA GLN A 345 23.72 4.29 11.15
C GLN A 345 24.54 5.39 10.45
N ASN A 346 25.84 5.48 10.73
CA ASN A 346 26.75 6.41 10.04
C ASN A 346 26.88 6.06 8.54
N LEU A 347 27.14 4.80 8.21
CA LEU A 347 27.18 4.32 6.82
C LEU A 347 25.88 4.62 6.05
N LEU A 348 24.72 4.38 6.67
CA LEU A 348 23.42 4.64 6.05
C LEU A 348 23.14 6.15 5.86
N ARG A 349 23.61 7.02 6.76
CA ARG A 349 23.57 8.49 6.61
C ARG A 349 24.49 8.96 5.49
N GLU A 350 25.65 8.35 5.33
CA GLU A 350 26.58 8.61 4.21
C GLU A 350 25.92 8.25 2.87
N TYR A 351 25.38 7.03 2.74
CA TYR A 351 24.67 6.57 1.56
C TYR A 351 23.49 7.49 1.20
N PHE A 352 22.65 7.84 2.17
CA PHE A 352 21.52 8.76 1.96
C PHE A 352 21.97 10.16 1.52
N THR A 353 23.11 10.64 2.02
CA THR A 353 23.70 11.91 1.61
C THR A 353 24.21 11.86 0.16
N SER A 354 24.80 10.74 -0.26
CA SER A 354 25.21 10.48 -1.66
C SER A 354 23.98 10.45 -2.59
N LEU A 355 22.98 9.64 -2.26
CA LEU A 355 21.74 9.49 -3.02
C LEU A 355 20.99 10.83 -3.17
N THR A 356 20.99 11.66 -2.11
CA THR A 356 20.39 13.00 -2.14
C THR A 356 21.14 13.98 -3.04
N LYS A 357 22.45 13.81 -3.26
CA LYS A 357 23.21 14.61 -4.24
C LYS A 357 22.85 14.19 -5.66
N HIS A 358 22.84 12.89 -5.94
CA HIS A 358 22.46 12.31 -7.24
C HIS A 358 21.05 12.76 -7.64
N LEU A 359 20.04 12.55 -6.78
CA LEU A 359 18.66 12.98 -7.05
C LEU A 359 18.54 14.50 -7.34
N LYS A 360 19.35 15.35 -6.68
CA LYS A 360 19.36 16.80 -6.92
C LYS A 360 20.10 17.21 -8.20
N LYS A 361 21.00 16.37 -8.71
CA LYS A 361 21.65 16.54 -10.02
C LYS A 361 20.64 16.20 -11.11
N ASP A 362 20.11 14.98 -11.09
CA ASP A 362 19.16 14.46 -12.09
C ASP A 362 17.92 15.35 -12.21
N HIS A 363 17.38 15.84 -11.09
CA HIS A 363 16.25 16.77 -11.10
C HIS A 363 16.55 18.12 -11.80
N ARG A 364 17.78 18.63 -11.69
CA ARG A 364 18.20 19.85 -12.39
C ARG A 364 18.43 19.59 -13.88
N GLU A 365 19.01 18.44 -14.22
CA GLU A 365 19.23 18.04 -15.61
C GLU A 365 17.89 17.83 -16.33
N LEU A 366 16.92 17.16 -15.69
CA LEU A 366 15.55 17.04 -16.17
C LEU A 366 14.88 18.41 -16.35
N GLN A 367 14.92 19.30 -15.34
CA GLN A 367 14.36 20.66 -15.44
C GLN A 367 15.02 21.54 -16.52
N ASN A 368 16.26 21.25 -16.91
CA ASN A 368 16.92 21.96 -18.01
C ASN A 368 16.43 21.43 -19.36
N ILE A 369 16.21 20.13 -19.50
CA ILE A 369 15.61 19.50 -20.69
C ILE A 369 14.15 19.97 -20.85
N GLU A 370 13.37 20.02 -19.77
CA GLU A 370 11.99 20.54 -19.73
C GLU A 370 11.87 22.04 -20.11
N ARG A 371 12.98 22.79 -20.16
CA ARG A 371 13.04 24.20 -20.61
C ARG A 371 13.64 24.38 -22.00
N GLN A 372 14.16 23.32 -22.61
CA GLN A 372 14.75 23.32 -23.95
C GLN A 372 13.78 22.78 -25.02
N ASN A 373 12.79 22.00 -24.59
CA ASN A 373 11.67 21.50 -25.40
C ASN A 373 10.45 22.42 -25.33
#